data_AF-A0A8J8E3X4-F1
#
_entry.id   AF-A0A8J8E3X4-F1
#
_cell.length_a   1.000
_cell.length_b   1.000
_cell.length_c   1.000
_cell.angle_alpha   90.00
_cell.angle_beta   90.00
_cell.angle_gamma   90.00
#
_symmetry.space_group_name_H-M   'P 1'
#
loop_
_entity.id
_entity.type
_entity.pdbx_description
1 polymer ?
#
loop_
_entity_poly.entity_id
_entity_poly.type
_entity_poly.pdbx_seq_one_letter_code
_entity_poly.pdbx_strand_id
1 'polypeptide(L)'
;MLRKILAFVVLFIIALWGLQKASSSGYLSAFDASPGDLNLSVRLENNTVTVEWELRGGGLVRALAGGRDAVILVYPGWVENNDSWLVLGDVRNLSVTLGGGNPRNLTVIYYPFQVLASNGSAQAKLRVFAVPIGFPSTVQSGKIELKLVTYYGTCNNVTLNVIYFHSTGKGDYRDLVLPLSVDFGERFPILPGFRSRFNLTIGASKMPNFLSSAVNAHYLGNWIDDPKGWLVVKTVNVTVCPPKTS
;
A
#
# COMPACT_ATOMS: atom_id res chain seq x y z
N MET A 1 26.67 7.68 46.67
CA MET A 1 25.92 6.83 45.72
C MET A 1 25.09 7.63 44.71
N LEU A 2 24.22 8.56 45.15
CA LEU A 2 23.28 9.29 44.30
C LEU A 2 23.90 9.96 43.06
N ARG A 3 25.05 10.65 43.19
CA ARG A 3 25.74 11.28 42.05
C ARG A 3 26.23 10.28 40.98
N LYS A 4 26.67 9.09 41.39
CA LYS A 4 27.11 8.03 40.45
C LYS A 4 25.92 7.41 39.71
N ILE A 5 24.81 7.21 40.41
CA ILE A 5 23.54 6.75 39.82
C ILE A 5 23.02 7.78 38.82
N LEU A 6 23.02 9.07 39.18
CA LEU A 6 22.59 10.14 38.29
C LEU A 6 23.46 10.21 37.02
N ALA A 7 24.79 10.13 37.17
CA ALA A 7 25.70 10.13 36.03
C ALA A 7 25.47 8.93 35.09
N PHE A 8 25.22 7.74 35.66
CA PHE A 8 24.88 6.55 34.88
C PHE A 8 23.55 6.69 34.15
N VAL A 9 22.52 7.23 34.81
CA VAL A 9 21.20 7.49 34.20
C VAL A 9 21.31 8.50 33.07
N VAL A 10 22.06 9.59 33.26
CA VAL A 10 22.28 10.60 32.20
C VAL A 10 23.03 10.01 31.01
N LEU A 11 24.09 9.23 31.25
CA LEU A 11 24.81 8.51 30.19
C LEU A 11 23.90 7.55 29.41
N PHE A 12 23.05 6.81 30.13
CA PHE A 12 22.10 5.89 29.52
C PHE A 12 21.08 6.61 28.64
N ILE A 13 20.52 7.74 29.11
CA ILE A 13 19.59 8.56 28.34
C ILE A 13 20.26 9.11 27.07
N ILE A 14 21.48 9.64 27.16
CA ILE A 14 22.22 10.17 26.02
C ILE A 14 22.54 9.07 25.00
N ALA A 15 22.96 7.89 25.47
CA ALA A 15 23.24 6.74 24.60
C ALA A 15 21.97 6.27 23.86
N LEU A 16 20.84 6.15 24.58
CA LEU A 16 19.56 5.76 24.00
C LEU A 16 19.07 6.79 22.98
N TRP A 17 19.18 8.08 23.30
CA TRP A 17 18.83 9.16 22.39
C TRP A 17 19.71 9.16 21.13
N GLY A 18 21.02 8.94 21.28
CA GLY A 18 21.95 8.78 20.17
C GLY A 18 21.60 7.61 19.26
N LEU A 19 21.25 6.45 19.84
CA LEU A 19 20.79 5.26 19.11
C LEU A 19 19.48 5.53 18.36
N GLN A 20 18.51 6.16 19.01
CA GLN A 20 17.24 6.55 18.38
C GLN A 20 17.46 7.54 17.22
N LYS A 21 18.35 8.53 17.39
CA LYS A 21 18.67 9.49 16.33
C LYS A 21 19.43 8.84 15.17
N ALA A 22 20.37 7.95 15.47
CA ALA A 22 21.10 7.18 14.46
C ALA A 22 20.16 6.28 13.66
N SER A 23 19.22 5.61 14.34
CA SER A 23 18.20 4.76 13.72
C SER A 23 17.24 5.56 12.83
N SER A 24 16.66 6.63 13.36
CA SER A 24 15.72 7.50 12.62
C SER A 24 16.39 8.22 11.44
N SER A 25 17.70 8.46 11.49
CA SER A 25 18.47 9.02 10.36
C SER A 25 19.03 7.93 9.42
N GLY A 26 18.62 6.66 9.61
CA GLY A 26 18.98 5.49 8.81
C GLY A 26 20.44 5.06 8.84
N TYR A 27 21.24 5.48 9.83
CA TYR A 27 22.60 4.97 10.03
C TYR A 27 22.63 3.49 10.45
N LEU A 28 21.53 2.97 10.98
CA LEU A 28 21.39 1.56 11.35
C LEU A 28 20.71 0.70 10.26
N SER A 29 20.44 1.27 9.08
CA SER A 29 19.74 0.57 7.99
C SER A 29 20.40 -0.74 7.54
N ALA A 30 21.73 -0.86 7.67
CA ALA A 30 22.46 -2.09 7.37
C ALA A 30 22.13 -3.26 8.32
N PHE A 31 21.61 -2.96 9.51
CA PHE A 31 21.16 -3.95 10.50
C PHE A 31 19.62 -4.10 10.53
N ASP A 32 18.93 -3.35 9.68
CA ASP A 32 17.48 -3.42 9.54
C ASP A 32 17.07 -4.51 8.54
N ALA A 33 15.76 -4.71 8.39
CA ALA A 33 15.22 -5.64 7.40
C ALA A 33 15.49 -5.16 5.97
N SER A 34 15.92 -6.10 5.13
CA SER A 34 16.12 -5.90 3.70
C SER A 34 14.85 -6.27 2.91
N PRO A 35 14.73 -5.89 1.63
CA PRO A 35 13.62 -6.34 0.79
C PRO A 35 13.49 -7.87 0.70
N GLY A 36 14.59 -8.62 0.86
CA GLY A 36 14.59 -10.08 0.83
C GLY A 36 13.93 -10.72 2.06
N ASP A 37 13.78 -9.97 3.15
CA ASP A 37 13.15 -10.44 4.39
C ASP A 37 11.62 -10.27 4.38
N LEU A 38 11.07 -9.65 3.32
CA LEU A 38 9.64 -9.46 3.13
C LEU A 38 9.04 -10.68 2.41
N ASN A 39 8.15 -11.38 3.10
CA ASN A 39 7.22 -12.29 2.45
C ASN A 39 5.94 -11.51 2.11
N LEU A 40 5.68 -11.26 0.83
CA LEU A 40 4.47 -10.60 0.33
C LEU A 40 3.66 -11.56 -0.55
N SER A 41 2.49 -11.94 -0.07
CA SER A 41 1.58 -12.90 -0.66
C SER A 41 0.30 -12.19 -1.13
N VAL A 42 -0.21 -12.57 -2.30
CA VAL A 42 -1.47 -12.06 -2.83
C VAL A 42 -2.24 -13.21 -3.43
N ARG A 43 -3.49 -13.36 -3.03
CA ARG A 43 -4.39 -14.44 -3.45
C ARG A 43 -5.75 -13.86 -3.83
N LEU A 44 -6.47 -14.57 -4.69
CA LEU A 44 -7.84 -14.22 -5.06
C LEU A 44 -8.74 -15.42 -4.75
N GLU A 45 -9.77 -15.19 -3.94
CA GLU A 45 -10.77 -16.19 -3.61
C GLU A 45 -12.14 -15.53 -3.54
N ASN A 46 -13.14 -16.07 -4.26
CA ASN A 46 -14.52 -15.56 -4.26
C ASN A 46 -14.61 -14.03 -4.48
N ASN A 47 -13.89 -13.51 -5.47
CA ASN A 47 -13.76 -12.07 -5.78
C ASN A 47 -13.11 -11.21 -4.69
N THR A 48 -12.59 -11.81 -3.63
CA THR A 48 -11.83 -11.15 -2.59
C THR A 48 -10.34 -11.31 -2.87
N VAL A 49 -9.66 -10.19 -3.06
CA VAL A 49 -8.21 -10.15 -3.10
C VAL A 49 -7.70 -10.10 -1.66
N THR A 50 -6.94 -11.11 -1.27
CA THR A 50 -6.28 -11.19 0.03
C THR A 50 -4.80 -10.90 -0.15
N VAL A 51 -4.31 -9.86 0.51
CA VAL A 51 -2.90 -9.48 0.58
C VAL A 51 -2.40 -9.81 1.97
N GLU A 52 -1.36 -10.63 2.06
CA GLU A 52 -0.71 -10.96 3.33
C GLU A 52 0.76 -10.56 3.26
N TRP A 53 1.27 -9.99 4.33
CA TRP A 53 2.68 -9.69 4.46
C TRP A 53 3.24 -10.15 5.79
N GLU A 54 4.52 -10.47 5.77
CA GLU A 54 5.34 -10.77 6.94
C GLU A 54 6.76 -10.24 6.68
N LEU A 55 7.25 -9.33 7.51
CA LEU A 55 8.61 -8.79 7.44
C LEU A 55 9.45 -9.37 8.57
N ARG A 56 10.45 -10.18 8.20
CA ARG A 56 11.37 -10.83 9.14
C ARG A 56 12.60 -9.95 9.41
N GLY A 57 13.29 -10.22 10.51
CA GLY A 57 14.49 -9.45 10.88
C GLY A 57 14.20 -8.01 11.31
N GLY A 58 15.23 -7.20 11.54
CA GLY A 58 15.14 -5.73 11.77
C GLY A 58 14.42 -5.24 13.03
N GLY A 59 13.80 -6.12 13.83
CA GLY A 59 12.88 -5.73 14.90
C GLY A 59 13.44 -4.74 15.93
N LEU A 60 14.72 -4.85 16.30
CA LEU A 60 15.37 -3.92 17.24
C LEU A 60 15.60 -2.55 16.61
N VAL A 61 16.11 -2.49 15.37
CA VAL A 61 16.34 -1.24 14.64
C VAL A 61 15.00 -0.53 14.40
N ARG A 62 13.98 -1.27 13.97
CA ARG A 62 12.60 -0.80 13.81
C ARG A 62 12.01 -0.20 15.09
N ALA A 63 12.18 -0.89 16.23
CA ALA A 63 11.71 -0.39 17.52
C ALA A 63 12.42 0.90 17.94
N LEU A 64 13.71 1.02 17.63
CA LEU A 64 14.51 2.22 17.93
C LEU A 64 14.26 3.37 16.95
N ALA A 65 13.96 3.10 15.68
CA ALA A 65 13.74 4.13 14.66
C ALA A 65 12.42 4.88 14.87
N GLY A 66 11.41 4.23 15.47
CA GLY A 66 10.05 4.76 15.52
C GLY A 66 9.43 4.95 14.13
N GLY A 67 9.99 4.29 13.11
CA GLY A 67 9.53 4.38 11.72
C GLY A 67 8.12 3.83 11.53
N ARG A 68 7.53 4.14 10.37
CA ARG A 68 6.24 3.61 9.94
C ARG A 68 6.38 2.92 8.60
N ASP A 69 5.81 1.75 8.52
CA ASP A 69 5.72 0.97 7.30
C ASP A 69 4.32 1.14 6.72
N ALA A 70 4.19 0.85 5.44
CA ALA A 70 2.90 0.95 4.75
C ALA A 70 2.72 -0.16 3.73
N VAL A 71 1.48 -0.63 3.62
CA VAL A 71 1.01 -1.36 2.44
C VAL A 71 0.06 -0.46 1.66
N ILE A 72 0.31 -0.28 0.37
CA ILE A 72 -0.49 0.57 -0.51
C ILE A 72 -1.06 -0.29 -1.62
N LEU A 73 -2.40 -0.36 -1.69
CA LEU A 73 -3.10 -1.02 -2.79
C LEU A 73 -3.40 0.00 -3.89
N VAL A 74 -2.99 -0.26 -5.12
CA VAL A 74 -3.23 0.60 -6.27
C VAL A 74 -3.99 -0.15 -7.35
N TYR A 75 -5.19 0.30 -7.69
CA TYR A 75 -6.06 -0.39 -8.66
C TYR A 75 -7.10 0.51 -9.34
N PRO A 76 -7.62 0.12 -10.51
CA PRO A 76 -8.77 0.79 -11.13
C PRO A 76 -10.01 0.51 -10.27
N GLY A 77 -10.42 1.49 -9.46
CA GLY A 77 -11.54 1.34 -8.53
C GLY A 77 -12.87 1.75 -9.14
N TRP A 78 -12.83 2.56 -10.20
CA TRP A 78 -14.02 3.15 -10.81
C TRP A 78 -13.81 3.41 -12.29
N VAL A 79 -14.85 3.16 -13.07
CA VAL A 79 -14.92 3.38 -14.52
C VAL A 79 -16.11 4.27 -14.85
N GLU A 80 -15.91 5.18 -15.80
CA GLU A 80 -16.94 6.07 -16.34
C GLU A 80 -16.80 6.19 -17.85
N ASN A 81 -17.93 6.23 -18.53
CA ASN A 81 -18.09 6.74 -19.88
C ASN A 81 -19.01 7.98 -19.84
N ASN A 82 -19.34 8.56 -21.00
CA ASN A 82 -20.10 9.81 -21.05
C ASN A 82 -21.47 9.75 -20.35
N ASP A 83 -22.08 8.56 -20.22
CA ASP A 83 -23.48 8.39 -19.81
C ASP A 83 -23.65 7.55 -18.55
N SER A 84 -22.59 6.91 -18.03
CA SER A 84 -22.68 5.91 -16.96
C SER A 84 -21.37 5.75 -16.21
N TRP A 85 -21.46 5.30 -14.96
CA TRP A 85 -20.30 4.99 -14.13
C TRP A 85 -20.52 3.76 -13.24
N LEU A 86 -19.41 3.15 -12.82
CA LEU A 86 -19.43 1.90 -12.06
C LEU A 86 -18.19 1.75 -11.18
N VAL A 87 -18.41 1.26 -9.96
CA VAL A 87 -17.36 0.98 -8.97
C VAL A 87 -16.93 -0.48 -9.10
N LEU A 88 -15.66 -0.72 -9.43
CA LEU A 88 -15.05 -2.05 -9.56
C LEU A 88 -14.58 -2.60 -8.21
N GLY A 89 -14.23 -1.72 -7.27
CA GLY A 89 -13.76 -2.11 -5.93
C GLY A 89 -13.89 -0.95 -4.97
N ASP A 90 -14.95 -0.98 -4.15
CA ASP A 90 -15.19 0.05 -3.15
C ASP A 90 -14.24 -0.15 -1.96
N VAL A 91 -13.61 0.94 -1.54
CA VAL A 91 -12.72 0.92 -0.37
C VAL A 91 -13.49 0.61 0.93
N ARG A 92 -14.80 0.83 0.96
CA ARG A 92 -15.69 0.39 2.05
C ARG A 92 -15.72 -1.13 2.23
N ASN A 93 -15.31 -1.89 1.22
CA ASN A 93 -15.21 -3.35 1.27
C ASN A 93 -13.81 -3.84 1.66
N LEU A 94 -12.97 -2.95 2.20
CA LEU A 94 -11.62 -3.28 2.63
C LEU A 94 -11.60 -3.54 4.14
N SER A 95 -11.10 -4.70 4.53
CA SER A 95 -10.78 -5.03 5.93
C SER A 95 -9.27 -5.13 6.09
N VAL A 96 -8.75 -4.74 7.26
CA VAL A 96 -7.34 -4.89 7.61
C VAL A 96 -7.19 -5.54 8.97
N THR A 97 -6.31 -6.54 9.03
CA THR A 97 -5.85 -7.17 10.25
C THR A 97 -4.34 -6.95 10.38
N LEU A 98 -3.90 -6.35 11.48
CA LEU A 98 -2.48 -6.17 11.80
C LEU A 98 -2.08 -7.12 12.94
N GLY A 99 -0.96 -7.82 12.78
CA GLY A 99 -0.38 -8.69 13.82
C GLY A 99 -1.31 -9.78 14.35
N GLY A 100 -2.23 -10.30 13.52
CA GLY A 100 -3.21 -11.32 13.93
C GLY A 100 -4.32 -10.81 14.85
N GLY A 101 -4.48 -9.50 15.01
CA GLY A 101 -5.57 -8.91 15.78
C GLY A 101 -6.93 -8.98 15.09
N ASN A 102 -7.94 -8.36 15.70
CA ASN A 102 -9.25 -8.26 15.07
C ASN A 102 -9.20 -7.38 13.81
N PRO A 103 -9.97 -7.74 12.75
CA PRO A 103 -10.14 -6.89 11.59
C PRO A 103 -10.65 -5.51 11.99
N ARG A 104 -10.06 -4.47 11.42
CA ARG A 104 -10.49 -3.08 11.58
C ARG A 104 -10.99 -2.58 10.24
N ASN A 105 -12.17 -1.97 10.27
CA ASN A 105 -12.63 -1.18 9.14
C ASN A 105 -11.81 0.12 9.11
N LEU A 106 -11.24 0.44 7.97
CA LEU A 106 -10.47 1.67 7.81
C LEU A 106 -11.38 2.82 7.36
N THR A 107 -11.21 3.99 7.98
CA THR A 107 -11.70 5.26 7.43
C THR A 107 -10.65 5.75 6.44
N VAL A 108 -10.96 5.69 5.14
CA VAL A 108 -9.96 5.95 4.10
C VAL A 108 -9.85 7.43 3.75
N ILE A 109 -8.61 7.86 3.52
CA ILE A 109 -8.25 9.12 2.86
C ILE A 109 -8.00 8.85 1.37
N TYR A 110 -8.69 9.62 0.54
CA TYR A 110 -8.88 9.41 -0.89
C TYR A 110 -7.85 10.19 -1.71
N TYR A 111 -7.09 9.50 -2.59
CA TYR A 111 -6.20 10.16 -3.57
C TYR A 111 -6.48 9.63 -4.99
N PRO A 112 -7.52 10.14 -5.68
CA PRO A 112 -7.93 9.61 -6.96
C PRO A 112 -7.01 10.12 -8.07
N PHE A 113 -6.28 9.22 -8.71
CA PHE A 113 -5.66 9.53 -9.99
C PHE A 113 -6.70 9.30 -11.09
N GLN A 114 -7.00 10.33 -11.87
CA GLN A 114 -7.86 10.19 -13.02
C GLN A 114 -7.02 9.91 -14.25
N VAL A 115 -7.29 8.78 -14.91
CA VAL A 115 -6.61 8.36 -16.14
C VAL A 115 -7.63 8.24 -17.25
N LEU A 116 -7.34 8.85 -18.40
CA LEU A 116 -8.09 8.59 -19.63
C LEU A 116 -7.49 7.34 -20.29
N ALA A 117 -8.29 6.28 -20.38
CA ALA A 117 -7.92 5.02 -20.99
C ALA A 117 -8.65 4.88 -22.33
N SER A 118 -7.97 4.36 -23.35
CA SER A 118 -8.58 4.10 -24.66
C SER A 118 -8.08 2.78 -25.24
N ASN A 119 -8.93 2.12 -26.00
CA ASN A 119 -8.59 0.96 -26.83
C ASN A 119 -8.62 1.29 -28.34
N GLY A 120 -8.69 2.58 -28.70
CA GLY A 120 -8.79 3.07 -30.07
C GLY A 120 -10.21 3.23 -30.59
N SER A 121 -11.17 2.42 -30.15
CA SER A 121 -12.59 2.53 -30.55
C SER A 121 -13.46 3.22 -29.50
N ALA A 122 -13.08 3.11 -28.22
CA ALA A 122 -13.77 3.74 -27.10
C ALA A 122 -12.76 4.41 -26.14
N GLN A 123 -13.28 5.35 -25.36
CA GLN A 123 -12.56 6.00 -24.27
C GLN A 123 -13.32 5.83 -22.96
N ALA A 124 -12.55 5.64 -21.89
CA ALA A 124 -13.05 5.49 -20.54
C ALA A 124 -12.26 6.41 -19.61
N LYS A 125 -12.96 7.03 -18.68
CA LYS A 125 -12.34 7.72 -17.55
C LYS A 125 -12.23 6.74 -16.39
N LEU A 126 -11.01 6.38 -16.03
CA LEU A 126 -10.73 5.49 -14.91
C LEU A 126 -10.26 6.32 -13.72
N ARG A 127 -10.83 6.06 -12.53
CA ARG A 127 -10.23 6.53 -11.28
C ARG A 127 -9.45 5.38 -10.66
N VAL A 128 -8.14 5.57 -10.58
CA VAL A 128 -7.24 4.65 -9.89
C VAL A 128 -7.25 5.03 -8.42
N PHE A 129 -7.59 4.07 -7.58
CA PHE A 129 -7.53 4.19 -6.14
C PHE A 129 -6.13 3.79 -5.69
N ALA A 130 -5.49 4.65 -4.90
CA ALA A 130 -4.36 4.30 -4.07
C ALA A 130 -4.85 4.28 -2.62
N VAL A 131 -4.93 3.10 -2.03
CA VAL A 131 -5.43 2.89 -0.67
C VAL A 131 -4.26 2.53 0.24
N PRO A 132 -3.78 3.51 1.02
CA PRO A 132 -2.61 3.33 1.84
C PRO A 132 -2.98 2.89 3.26
N ILE A 133 -2.18 1.99 3.82
CA ILE A 133 -2.42 1.35 5.10
C ILE A 133 -1.11 1.43 5.88
N GLY A 134 -0.96 2.52 6.63
CA GLY A 134 0.20 2.76 7.49
C GLY A 134 0.08 2.01 8.82
N PHE A 135 1.21 1.50 9.31
CA PHE A 135 1.32 0.84 10.62
C PHE A 135 2.68 1.12 11.27
N PRO A 136 2.77 1.08 12.60
CA PRO A 136 4.05 1.24 13.29
C PRO A 136 5.00 0.09 12.93
N SER A 137 6.30 0.37 12.88
CA SER A 137 7.37 -0.59 12.55
C SER A 137 7.46 -1.82 13.46
N THR A 138 6.74 -1.81 14.59
CA THR A 138 6.59 -2.97 15.48
C THR A 138 5.66 -4.04 14.91
N VAL A 139 4.78 -3.69 13.97
CA VAL A 139 3.88 -4.64 13.29
C VAL A 139 4.67 -5.36 12.20
N GLN A 140 4.90 -6.66 12.40
CA GLN A 140 5.68 -7.48 11.48
C GLN A 140 4.84 -8.13 10.39
N SER A 141 3.54 -8.29 10.62
CA SER A 141 2.65 -8.98 9.69
C SER A 141 1.26 -8.38 9.65
N GLY A 142 0.55 -8.66 8.57
CA GLY A 142 -0.85 -8.30 8.44
C GLY A 142 -1.52 -8.92 7.24
N LYS A 143 -2.83 -8.70 7.16
CA LYS A 143 -3.72 -9.17 6.11
C LYS A 143 -4.66 -8.04 5.69
N ILE A 144 -4.83 -7.85 4.39
CA ILE A 144 -5.84 -6.97 3.80
C ILE A 144 -6.74 -7.82 2.93
N GLU A 145 -8.04 -7.63 3.05
CA GLU A 145 -9.03 -8.26 2.19
C GLU A 145 -9.80 -7.17 1.47
N LEU A 146 -9.76 -7.20 0.14
CA LEU A 146 -10.48 -6.27 -0.72
C LEU A 146 -11.46 -7.06 -1.58
N LYS A 147 -12.76 -6.84 -1.37
CA LYS A 147 -13.79 -7.43 -2.24
C LYS A 147 -13.99 -6.59 -3.49
N LEU A 148 -13.72 -7.20 -4.64
CA LEU A 148 -14.00 -6.63 -5.95
C LEU A 148 -15.40 -6.98 -6.42
N VAL A 149 -15.94 -6.13 -7.28
CA VAL A 149 -17.29 -6.23 -7.83
C VAL A 149 -17.20 -6.62 -9.31
N THR A 150 -18.16 -7.43 -9.72
CA THR A 150 -18.39 -7.83 -11.10
C THR A 150 -19.90 -7.85 -11.37
N TYR A 151 -20.30 -7.98 -12.63
CA TYR A 151 -21.67 -7.83 -13.07
C TYR A 151 -22.21 -9.09 -13.75
N TYR A 152 -23.52 -9.29 -13.62
CA TYR A 152 -24.19 -10.55 -13.93
C TYR A 152 -23.77 -11.16 -15.28
N GLY A 153 -23.30 -12.40 -15.21
CA GLY A 153 -23.03 -13.24 -16.38
C GLY A 153 -21.73 -12.95 -17.12
N THR A 154 -20.80 -12.14 -16.60
CA THR A 154 -19.47 -11.97 -17.22
C THR A 154 -18.38 -11.70 -16.20
N CYS A 155 -17.15 -12.15 -16.51
CA CYS A 155 -15.98 -11.85 -15.71
C CYS A 155 -15.26 -10.61 -16.23
N ASN A 156 -14.49 -9.96 -15.36
CA ASN A 156 -13.58 -8.88 -15.73
C ASN A 156 -12.19 -9.14 -15.16
N ASN A 157 -11.15 -8.74 -15.91
CA ASN A 157 -9.78 -8.76 -15.42
C ASN A 157 -9.34 -7.35 -15.05
N VAL A 158 -8.72 -7.22 -13.89
CA VAL A 158 -8.12 -5.97 -13.43
C VAL A 158 -6.71 -6.23 -12.92
N THR A 159 -5.80 -5.31 -13.20
CA THR A 159 -4.46 -5.36 -12.59
C THR A 159 -4.47 -4.57 -11.28
N LEU A 160 -4.04 -5.22 -10.20
CA LEU A 160 -3.75 -4.62 -8.90
C LEU A 160 -2.23 -4.49 -8.74
N ASN A 161 -1.78 -3.40 -8.13
CA ASN A 161 -0.42 -3.29 -7.61
C ASN A 161 -0.47 -3.19 -6.09
N VAL A 162 0.34 -3.99 -5.42
CA VAL A 162 0.57 -3.93 -3.97
C VAL A 162 1.97 -3.39 -3.76
N ILE A 163 2.08 -2.28 -3.05
CA ILE A 163 3.35 -1.67 -2.70
C ILE A 163 3.56 -1.86 -1.20
N TYR A 164 4.63 -2.54 -0.82
CA TYR A 164 5.12 -2.52 0.56
C TYR A 164 6.21 -1.45 0.65
N PHE A 165 6.05 -0.50 1.56
CA PHE A 165 7.06 0.51 1.88
C PHE A 165 7.58 0.27 3.29
N HIS A 166 8.90 0.17 3.42
CA HIS A 166 9.58 0.07 4.70
C HIS A 166 10.42 1.32 4.94
N SER A 167 10.13 2.04 6.03
CA SER A 167 10.84 3.28 6.35
C SER A 167 12.11 2.98 7.15
N THR A 168 13.28 3.25 6.54
CA THR A 168 14.58 3.08 7.19
C THR A 168 15.27 4.41 7.49
N GLY A 169 14.70 5.55 7.09
CA GLY A 169 15.30 6.89 7.25
C GLY A 169 16.43 7.21 6.25
N LYS A 170 16.80 6.25 5.39
CA LYS A 170 17.70 6.45 4.24
C LYS A 170 17.16 5.75 3.00
N GLY A 171 17.45 6.31 1.85
CA GLY A 171 17.01 5.77 0.57
C GLY A 171 16.77 6.90 -0.42
N ASP A 172 16.88 6.56 -1.68
CA ASP A 172 16.60 7.47 -2.78
C ASP A 172 15.40 6.96 -3.56
N TYR A 173 14.50 7.87 -3.89
CA TYR A 173 13.36 7.54 -4.72
C TYR A 173 13.75 7.55 -6.19
N ARG A 174 13.25 6.54 -6.88
CA ARG A 174 13.21 6.50 -8.34
C ARG A 174 11.76 6.68 -8.78
N ASP A 175 11.58 7.00 -10.05
CA ASP A 175 10.25 7.00 -10.65
C ASP A 175 9.63 5.61 -10.47
N LEU A 176 8.42 5.59 -9.93
CA LEU A 176 7.64 4.39 -9.76
C LEU A 176 6.63 4.32 -10.89
N VAL A 177 6.77 3.30 -11.73
CA VAL A 177 5.85 3.03 -12.83
C VAL A 177 5.01 1.82 -12.47
N LEU A 178 3.70 2.02 -12.34
CA LEU A 178 2.75 0.99 -11.96
C LEU A 178 1.93 0.56 -13.19
N PRO A 179 2.18 -0.64 -13.74
CA PRO A 179 1.39 -1.14 -14.85
C PRO A 179 -0.02 -1.47 -14.37
N LEU A 180 -1.03 -0.97 -15.06
CA LEU A 180 -2.44 -1.17 -14.77
C LEU A 180 -3.17 -1.61 -16.03
N SER A 181 -4.22 -2.40 -15.84
CA SER A 181 -5.10 -2.80 -16.93
C SER A 181 -6.52 -3.05 -16.46
N VAL A 182 -7.45 -2.87 -17.39
CA VAL A 182 -8.85 -3.26 -17.27
C VAL A 182 -9.24 -4.03 -18.53
N ASP A 183 -9.95 -5.14 -18.35
CA ASP A 183 -10.46 -6.01 -19.41
C ASP A 183 -11.88 -6.41 -19.01
N PHE A 184 -12.87 -5.76 -19.61
CA PHE A 184 -14.28 -6.00 -19.33
C PHE A 184 -14.83 -7.00 -20.34
N GLY A 185 -15.51 -8.04 -19.84
CA GLY A 185 -16.20 -8.97 -20.72
C GLY A 185 -17.35 -8.32 -21.49
N GLU A 186 -17.81 -8.98 -22.55
CA GLU A 186 -18.82 -8.48 -23.49
C GLU A 186 -20.17 -8.11 -22.87
N ARG A 187 -20.49 -8.62 -21.67
CA ARG A 187 -21.75 -8.30 -20.97
C ARG A 187 -21.57 -7.27 -19.86
N PHE A 188 -20.40 -6.64 -19.77
CA PHE A 188 -20.15 -5.65 -18.75
C PHE A 188 -21.02 -4.41 -19.06
N PRO A 189 -21.73 -3.85 -18.07
CA PRO A 189 -22.77 -2.85 -18.33
C PRO A 189 -22.19 -1.52 -18.84
N ILE A 190 -20.91 -1.26 -18.58
CA ILE A 190 -20.21 -0.05 -19.03
C ILE A 190 -19.04 -0.43 -19.91
N LEU A 191 -19.11 -0.05 -21.19
CA LEU A 191 -18.05 -0.34 -22.17
C LEU A 191 -17.83 -1.86 -22.32
N PRO A 192 -18.83 -2.61 -22.84
CA PRO A 192 -18.71 -4.04 -23.08
C PRO A 192 -17.52 -4.36 -24.00
N GLY A 193 -16.74 -5.39 -23.65
CA GLY A 193 -15.55 -5.79 -24.42
C GLY A 193 -14.38 -4.80 -24.34
N PHE A 194 -14.44 -3.79 -23.48
CA PHE A 194 -13.38 -2.78 -23.39
C PHE A 194 -12.14 -3.31 -22.69
N ARG A 195 -10.99 -3.13 -23.36
CA ARG A 195 -9.70 -3.58 -22.89
C ARG A 195 -8.66 -2.49 -23.02
N SER A 196 -8.06 -2.10 -21.91
CA SER A 196 -7.02 -1.07 -21.88
C SER A 196 -5.88 -1.43 -20.94
N ARG A 197 -4.67 -1.05 -21.32
CA ARG A 197 -3.45 -1.13 -20.51
C ARG A 197 -2.81 0.24 -20.46
N PHE A 198 -2.39 0.67 -19.29
CA PHE A 198 -1.80 1.99 -19.06
C PHE A 198 -0.86 1.97 -17.86
N ASN A 199 0.02 2.95 -17.77
CA ASN A 199 0.94 3.10 -16.65
C ASN A 199 0.52 4.29 -15.79
N LEU A 200 0.48 4.09 -14.48
CA LEU A 200 0.46 5.19 -13.51
C LEU A 200 1.89 5.46 -13.06
N THR A 201 2.42 6.64 -13.39
CA THR A 201 3.79 7.03 -13.01
C THR A 201 3.76 8.01 -11.85
N ILE A 202 4.44 7.66 -10.77
CA ILE A 202 4.71 8.53 -9.62
C ILE A 202 6.19 8.91 -9.72
N GLY A 203 6.46 10.15 -10.13
CA GLY A 203 7.83 10.64 -10.24
C GLY A 203 8.55 10.68 -8.90
N ALA A 204 9.87 10.50 -8.89
CA ALA A 204 10.70 10.46 -7.70
C ALA A 204 10.48 11.68 -6.77
N SER A 205 10.32 12.88 -7.35
CA SER A 205 10.06 14.12 -6.60
C SER A 205 8.69 14.17 -5.92
N LYS A 206 7.73 13.36 -6.37
CA LYS A 206 6.38 13.25 -5.78
C LYS A 206 6.27 12.09 -4.80
N MET A 207 7.27 11.20 -4.74
CA MET A 207 7.25 10.02 -3.89
C MET A 207 7.15 10.34 -2.40
N PRO A 208 7.86 11.34 -1.85
CA PRO A 208 7.70 11.71 -0.44
C PRO A 208 6.26 12.13 -0.11
N ASN A 209 5.64 12.92 -0.99
CA ASN A 209 4.24 13.33 -0.81
C ASN A 209 3.29 12.14 -0.93
N PHE A 210 3.51 11.24 -1.89
CA PHE A 210 2.72 10.02 -2.04
C PHE A 210 2.79 9.15 -0.79
N LEU A 211 3.99 8.90 -0.24
CA LEU A 211 4.20 8.07 0.94
C LEU A 211 3.77 8.77 2.25
N SER A 212 3.95 10.08 2.36
CA SER A 212 3.46 10.86 3.50
C SER A 212 1.93 10.86 3.52
N SER A 213 1.30 11.11 2.38
CA SER A 213 -0.16 11.05 2.22
C SER A 213 -0.71 9.66 2.53
N ALA A 214 0.09 8.62 2.28
CA ALA A 214 -0.26 7.24 2.58
C ALA A 214 -0.35 6.94 4.09
N VAL A 215 0.44 7.61 4.90
CA VAL A 215 0.64 7.20 6.30
C VAL A 215 0.12 8.25 7.29
N ASN A 216 -0.14 9.48 6.83
CA ASN A 216 -0.53 10.62 7.67
C ASN A 216 -2.05 10.75 7.91
N ALA A 217 -2.84 9.73 7.61
CA ALA A 217 -4.30 9.82 7.77
C ALA A 217 -4.78 9.96 9.22
N HIS A 218 -3.99 9.58 10.24
CA HIS A 218 -4.50 9.58 11.62
C HIS A 218 -3.51 9.86 12.76
N TYR A 219 -2.25 10.24 12.53
CA TYR A 219 -1.30 10.36 13.66
C TYR A 219 -0.27 11.47 13.50
N LEU A 220 -0.63 12.66 13.98
CA LEU A 220 0.31 13.73 14.32
C LEU A 220 1.19 13.26 15.49
N GLY A 221 2.49 13.05 15.28
CA GLY A 221 3.39 13.00 16.43
C GLY A 221 4.79 12.43 16.26
N ASN A 222 5.05 11.47 15.36
CA ASN A 222 6.39 10.84 15.29
C ASN A 222 6.74 10.41 13.86
N TRP A 223 7.28 11.31 13.05
CA TRP A 223 8.01 10.93 11.84
C TRP A 223 9.36 11.64 11.79
N ILE A 224 10.36 10.92 11.26
CA ILE A 224 11.48 11.43 10.46
C ILE A 224 10.95 12.44 9.40
N ASP A 225 11.55 13.60 9.24
CA ASP A 225 11.00 14.69 8.41
C ASP A 225 10.81 14.37 6.91
N ASP A 226 11.33 13.23 6.42
CA ASP A 226 11.19 12.74 5.05
C ASP A 226 11.01 11.21 5.08
N PRO A 227 9.88 10.62 4.61
CA PRO A 227 9.79 9.18 4.45
C PRO A 227 10.91 8.77 3.50
N LYS A 228 11.85 7.94 3.94
CA LYS A 228 12.91 7.36 3.11
C LYS A 228 13.08 5.89 3.48
N GLY A 229 13.34 5.07 2.48
CA GLY A 229 13.48 3.64 2.68
C GLY A 229 13.48 2.87 1.38
N TRP A 230 13.06 1.62 1.45
CA TRP A 230 12.90 0.76 0.28
C TRP A 230 11.43 0.41 0.04
N LEU A 231 11.13 0.06 -1.19
CA LEU A 231 9.81 -0.37 -1.61
C LEU A 231 9.89 -1.68 -2.40
N VAL A 232 8.88 -2.53 -2.22
CA VAL A 232 8.66 -3.73 -3.03
C VAL A 232 7.29 -3.62 -3.68
N VAL A 233 7.24 -3.78 -5.00
CA VAL A 233 6.02 -3.72 -5.79
C VAL A 233 5.68 -5.12 -6.28
N LYS A 234 4.43 -5.54 -6.03
CA LYS A 234 3.89 -6.79 -6.56
C LYS A 234 2.66 -6.47 -7.41
N THR A 235 2.79 -6.74 -8.71
CA THR A 235 1.70 -6.62 -9.67
C THR A 235 0.95 -7.94 -9.78
N VAL A 236 -0.37 -7.90 -9.74
CA VAL A 236 -1.25 -9.08 -9.78
C VAL A 236 -2.39 -8.83 -10.74
N ASN A 237 -2.66 -9.80 -11.60
CA ASN A 237 -3.86 -9.79 -12.44
C ASN A 237 -4.95 -10.59 -11.74
N VAL A 238 -6.12 -9.98 -11.61
CA VAL A 238 -7.24 -10.51 -10.84
C VAL A 238 -8.43 -10.68 -11.78
N THR A 239 -8.96 -11.90 -11.86
CA THR A 239 -10.17 -12.21 -12.63
C THR A 239 -11.36 -12.29 -11.69
N VAL A 240 -12.27 -11.32 -11.78
CA VAL A 240 -13.46 -11.23 -10.94
C VAL A 240 -14.63 -11.80 -11.73
N CYS A 241 -15.31 -12.81 -11.20
CA CYS A 241 -16.40 -13.52 -11.87
C CYS A 241 -17.65 -13.57 -11.00
N PRO A 242 -18.87 -13.52 -11.56
CA PRO A 242 -20.09 -13.69 -10.80
C PRO A 242 -20.04 -15.00 -10.01
N PRO A 243 -20.65 -15.05 -8.82
CA PRO A 243 -20.75 -16.32 -8.09
C PRO A 243 -21.40 -17.35 -9.01
N LYS A 244 -20.86 -18.58 -9.01
CA LYS A 244 -21.50 -19.69 -9.72
C LYS A 244 -22.89 -19.88 -9.09
N THR A 245 -23.93 -19.62 -9.87
CA THR A 245 -25.29 -20.01 -9.49
C THR A 245 -25.33 -21.54 -9.52
N SER A 246 -25.47 -22.14 -8.34
CA SER A 246 -25.74 -23.57 -8.15
C SER A 246 -27.10 -23.97 -8.67
#